data_AF-A0A423XJR4-F1
#
_entry.id   AF-A0A423XJR4-F1
#
_cell.length_a   1.000
_cell.length_b   1.000
_cell.length_c   1.000
_cell.angle_alpha   90.00
_cell.angle_beta   90.00
_cell.angle_gamma   90.00
#
_symmetry.space_group_name_H-M   'P 1'
#
loop_
_entity.id
_entity.type
_entity.pdbx_description
1 polymer ?
#
loop_
_entity_poly.entity_id
_entity_poly.type
_entity_poly.pdbx_seq_one_letter_code
_entity_poly.pdbx_strand_id
1 'polypeptide(L)'
;MTKPIRVWMAPPGPNPWKVVLVLEELQVPYEIVSFKFEEIKQKPFIDINPNGRVPRVPVHFQVSGQGPYFGQAGWFTVLHAEKLPSAIERYQNEVRRIHGVLEGWLQKREWLVGDRITYADLAFATWNDRSDAVLQCTPEDEFKGFPRVQAWHERMTSRPSWKKAMETRARLMDEQGLDWNGMPKGIKTMAEYEAKIRADREEAVAAPKE
;
A
#
# COMPACT_ATOMS: atom_id res chain seq x y z
N MET A 1 31.34 -6.44 11.39
CA MET A 1 30.91 -5.18 10.76
C MET A 1 29.65 -5.44 9.96
N THR A 2 28.58 -4.70 10.21
CA THR A 2 27.34 -4.76 9.41
C THR A 2 27.62 -4.23 8.00
N LYS A 3 27.09 -4.89 6.97
CA LYS A 3 27.23 -4.40 5.60
C LYS A 3 26.45 -3.08 5.43
N PRO A 4 26.99 -2.06 4.76
CA PRO A 4 26.31 -0.79 4.55
C PRO A 4 25.02 -0.98 3.74
N ILE A 5 24.01 -0.14 4.01
CA ILE A 5 22.73 -0.17 3.29
C ILE A 5 22.96 0.31 1.86
N ARG A 6 22.63 -0.51 0.86
CA ARG A 6 22.73 -0.09 -0.55
C ARG A 6 21.45 0.58 -1.01
N VAL A 7 21.53 1.87 -1.36
CA VAL A 7 20.43 2.65 -1.91
C VAL A 7 20.57 2.72 -3.42
N TRP A 8 19.70 1.99 -4.12
CA TRP A 8 19.64 1.99 -5.58
C TRP A 8 18.78 3.16 -6.05
N MET A 9 19.31 4.07 -6.88
CA MET A 9 18.56 5.27 -7.29
C MET A 9 18.84 5.78 -8.70
N ALA A 10 17.86 6.55 -9.21
CA ALA A 10 18.03 7.45 -10.34
C ALA A 10 17.95 8.89 -9.81
N PRO A 11 19.00 9.72 -9.95
CA PRO A 11 19.10 11.04 -9.32
C PRO A 11 17.94 12.02 -9.58
N PRO A 12 17.29 12.05 -10.76
CA PRO A 12 16.21 13.02 -11.01
C PRO A 12 14.93 12.75 -10.20
N GLY A 13 14.72 11.53 -9.71
CA GLY A 13 13.51 11.18 -8.97
C GLY A 13 13.58 11.66 -7.52
N PRO A 14 12.54 12.31 -6.97
CA PRO A 14 12.56 12.80 -5.59
C PRO A 14 12.44 11.69 -4.53
N ASN A 15 11.96 10.51 -4.92
CA ASN A 15 11.66 9.41 -3.99
C ASN A 15 12.91 8.78 -3.35
N PRO A 16 13.97 8.41 -4.11
CA PRO A 16 15.20 7.90 -3.52
C PRO A 16 15.89 8.86 -2.55
N TRP A 17 15.83 10.16 -2.81
CA TRP A 17 16.44 11.18 -1.94
C TRP A 17 15.80 11.24 -0.56
N LYS A 18 14.52 10.86 -0.41
CA LYS A 18 13.90 10.72 0.92
C LYS A 18 14.61 9.66 1.76
N VAL A 19 15.08 8.56 1.15
CA VAL A 19 15.84 7.52 1.85
C VAL A 19 17.23 8.03 2.21
N VAL A 20 17.89 8.73 1.29
CA VAL A 20 19.20 9.34 1.55
C VAL A 20 19.12 10.31 2.72
N LEU A 21 18.16 11.25 2.69
CA LEU A 21 17.98 12.24 3.76
C LEU A 21 17.75 11.58 5.12
N VAL A 22 16.92 10.55 5.20
CA VAL A 22 16.71 9.82 6.47
C VAL A 22 17.99 9.11 6.92
N LEU A 23 18.75 8.50 6.01
CA LEU A 23 20.01 7.82 6.37
C LEU A 23 21.08 8.81 6.83
N GLU A 24 21.16 9.99 6.20
CA GLU A 24 22.02 11.10 6.61
C GLU A 24 21.65 11.62 8.01
N GLU A 25 20.37 11.94 8.24
CA GLU A 25 19.85 12.42 9.54
C GLU A 25 20.09 11.42 10.68
N LEU A 26 19.94 10.12 10.37
CA LEU A 26 20.15 9.05 11.35
C LEU A 26 21.60 8.56 11.44
N GLN A 27 22.52 9.16 10.67
CA GLN A 27 23.95 8.79 10.61
C GLN A 27 24.17 7.30 10.33
N VAL A 28 23.31 6.70 9.50
CA VAL A 28 23.37 5.27 9.15
C VAL A 28 24.26 5.09 7.92
N PRO A 29 25.36 4.31 7.99
CA PRO A 29 26.24 4.11 6.84
C PRO A 29 25.52 3.46 5.64
N TYR A 30 25.67 4.07 4.47
CA TYR A 30 25.03 3.62 3.24
C TYR A 30 25.94 3.80 2.02
N GLU A 31 25.58 3.12 0.94
CA GLU A 31 26.26 3.19 -0.35
C GLU A 31 25.21 3.50 -1.44
N ILE A 32 25.46 4.52 -2.26
CA ILE A 32 24.59 4.86 -3.39
C ILE A 32 25.00 4.03 -4.60
N VAL A 33 24.04 3.30 -5.15
CA VAL A 33 24.17 2.67 -6.47
C VAL A 33 23.28 3.44 -7.44
N SER A 34 23.89 4.36 -8.19
CA SER A 34 23.20 5.22 -9.15
C SER A 34 23.15 4.60 -10.55
N PHE A 35 22.06 4.81 -11.28
CA PHE A 35 21.87 4.36 -12.65
C PHE A 35 21.06 5.39 -13.44
N LYS A 36 21.15 5.31 -14.78
CA LYS A 36 20.37 6.17 -15.64
C LYS A 36 18.89 5.79 -15.60
N PHE A 37 18.01 6.74 -15.86
CA PHE A 37 16.57 6.50 -15.77
C PHE A 37 16.10 5.43 -16.77
N GLU A 38 16.74 5.38 -17.93
CA GLU A 38 16.45 4.42 -19.01
C GLU A 38 16.87 2.98 -18.64
N GLU A 39 17.77 2.84 -17.67
CA GLU A 39 18.31 1.57 -17.18
C GLU A 39 17.49 0.99 -16.02
N ILE A 40 16.53 1.74 -15.48
CA ILE A 40 15.63 1.33 -14.37
C ILE A 40 14.83 0.06 -14.72
N LYS A 41 14.60 -0.22 -16.01
CA LYS A 41 13.88 -1.43 -16.46
C LYS A 41 14.80 -2.51 -17.02
N GLN A 42 16.11 -2.38 -16.81
CA GLN A 42 17.13 -3.26 -17.38
C GLN A 42 17.88 -4.05 -16.30
N LYS A 43 18.59 -5.10 -16.71
CA LYS A 43 19.52 -5.81 -15.82
C LYS A 43 20.76 -4.95 -15.55
N PRO A 44 21.36 -5.01 -14.34
CA PRO A 44 21.02 -5.92 -13.24
C PRO A 44 19.89 -5.40 -12.33
N PHE A 45 19.37 -4.19 -12.55
CA PHE A 45 18.45 -3.58 -11.59
C PHE A 45 17.11 -4.32 -11.47
N ILE A 46 16.55 -4.87 -12.55
CA ILE A 46 15.33 -5.69 -12.47
C ILE A 46 15.54 -7.04 -11.75
N ASP A 47 16.76 -7.58 -11.74
CA ASP A 47 17.09 -8.78 -10.94
C ASP A 47 17.09 -8.45 -9.43
N ILE A 48 17.24 -7.16 -9.11
CA ILE A 48 17.41 -6.62 -7.76
C ILE A 48 16.11 -5.99 -7.24
N ASN A 49 15.35 -5.32 -8.10
CA ASN A 49 14.00 -4.81 -7.90
C ASN A 49 13.13 -5.14 -9.13
N PRO A 50 12.35 -6.23 -9.09
CA PRO A 50 11.49 -6.63 -10.22
C PRO A 50 10.46 -5.56 -10.61
N ASN A 51 10.16 -4.63 -9.69
CA ASN A 51 9.31 -3.48 -9.96
C ASN A 51 9.92 -2.48 -10.96
N GLY A 52 11.25 -2.48 -11.12
CA GLY A 52 11.99 -1.50 -11.90
C GLY A 52 11.59 -0.08 -11.51
N ARG A 53 11.67 0.25 -10.22
CA ARG A 53 11.50 1.61 -9.69
C ARG A 53 12.47 1.83 -8.55
N VAL A 54 12.83 3.06 -8.27
CA VAL A 54 13.78 3.43 -7.22
C VAL A 54 13.06 4.12 -6.05
N PRO A 55 13.55 3.97 -4.80
CA PRO A 55 14.67 3.17 -4.33
C PRO A 55 14.32 1.71 -3.98
N ARG A 56 15.34 0.84 -3.93
CA ARG A 56 15.20 -0.59 -3.57
C ARG A 56 15.17 -0.83 -2.07
N VAL A 57 14.17 -0.26 -1.39
CA VAL A 57 13.86 -0.56 0.02
C VAL A 57 12.40 -1.00 0.08
N PRO A 58 12.05 -2.17 0.63
CA PRO A 58 10.67 -2.65 0.65
C PRO A 58 9.69 -1.63 1.21
N VAL A 59 10.01 -0.99 2.34
CA VAL A 59 9.19 0.09 2.92
C VAL A 59 8.99 1.24 1.95
N HIS A 60 9.99 1.60 1.15
CA HIS A 60 9.82 2.65 0.16
C HIS A 60 9.00 2.19 -1.04
N PHE A 61 9.11 0.93 -1.45
CA PHE A 61 8.21 0.34 -2.44
C PHE A 61 6.76 0.28 -1.94
N GLN A 62 6.56 0.08 -0.64
CA GLN A 62 5.25 0.21 -0.01
C GLN A 62 4.73 1.64 -0.14
N VAL A 63 5.52 2.63 0.30
CA VAL A 63 5.10 4.04 0.37
C VAL A 63 4.95 4.71 -1.01
N SER A 64 5.77 4.32 -1.99
CA SER A 64 5.76 4.93 -3.34
C SER A 64 5.08 4.06 -4.41
N GLY A 65 4.80 2.80 -4.10
CA GLY A 65 4.20 1.81 -4.98
C GLY A 65 2.86 1.34 -4.43
N GLN A 66 2.89 0.35 -3.54
CA GLN A 66 1.66 -0.32 -3.09
C GLN A 66 0.62 0.65 -2.54
N GLY A 67 0.97 1.48 -1.56
CA GLY A 67 0.02 2.38 -0.90
C GLY A 67 -0.70 3.31 -1.89
N PRO A 68 0.01 4.14 -2.66
CA PRO A 68 -0.61 5.03 -3.63
C PRO A 68 -1.45 4.31 -4.68
N TYR A 69 -0.98 3.19 -5.22
CA TYR A 69 -1.72 2.50 -6.29
C TYR A 69 -2.95 1.75 -5.79
N PHE A 70 -2.88 1.13 -4.62
CA PHE A 70 -4.05 0.48 -4.01
C PHE A 70 -5.07 1.54 -3.59
N GLY A 71 -4.63 2.69 -3.06
CA GLY A 71 -5.51 3.81 -2.75
C GLY A 71 -6.23 4.37 -3.98
N GLN A 72 -5.50 4.60 -5.08
CA GLN A 72 -6.11 5.04 -6.34
C GLN A 72 -7.06 3.99 -6.92
N ALA A 73 -6.67 2.71 -6.88
CA ALA A 73 -7.54 1.62 -7.30
C ALA A 73 -8.83 1.58 -6.46
N GLY A 74 -8.73 1.64 -5.13
CA GLY A 74 -9.87 1.71 -4.23
C GLY A 74 -10.76 2.94 -4.47
N TRP A 75 -10.16 4.10 -4.75
CA TRP A 75 -10.92 5.30 -5.11
C TRP A 75 -11.75 5.09 -6.38
N PHE A 76 -11.15 4.76 -7.52
CA PHE A 76 -11.87 4.61 -8.78
C PHE A 76 -12.85 3.43 -8.77
N THR A 77 -12.52 2.35 -8.06
CA THR A 77 -13.35 1.15 -7.97
C THR A 77 -14.52 1.34 -7.01
N VAL A 78 -14.27 1.82 -5.79
CA VAL A 78 -15.24 1.81 -4.69
C VAL A 78 -15.91 3.16 -4.51
N LEU A 79 -15.13 4.24 -4.40
CA LEU A 79 -15.61 5.53 -3.87
C LEU A 79 -16.03 6.54 -4.94
N HIS A 80 -15.38 6.52 -6.11
CA HIS A 80 -15.64 7.48 -7.17
C HIS A 80 -17.08 7.33 -7.67
N ALA A 81 -17.77 8.47 -7.80
CA ALA A 81 -19.19 8.54 -8.16
C ALA A 81 -19.46 7.95 -9.55
N GLU A 82 -18.58 8.23 -10.50
CA GLU A 82 -18.63 7.68 -11.85
C GLU A 82 -17.70 6.46 -11.97
N LYS A 83 -18.16 5.40 -12.63
CA LYS A 83 -17.28 4.27 -12.94
C LYS A 83 -16.56 4.54 -14.25
N LEU A 84 -15.23 4.64 -14.16
CA LEU A 84 -14.33 4.88 -15.29
C LEU A 84 -13.58 3.59 -15.61
N PRO A 85 -14.07 2.74 -16.54
CA PRO A 85 -13.51 1.40 -16.75
C PRO A 85 -12.01 1.40 -17.06
N SER A 86 -11.54 2.36 -17.86
CA SER A 86 -10.12 2.49 -18.20
C SER A 86 -9.23 2.82 -17.01
N ALA A 87 -9.70 3.64 -16.07
CA ALA A 87 -8.97 3.95 -14.85
C ALA A 87 -8.96 2.75 -13.90
N ILE A 88 -10.12 2.10 -13.71
CA ILE A 88 -10.26 0.91 -12.88
C ILE A 88 -9.33 -0.20 -13.38
N GLU A 89 -9.39 -0.52 -14.68
CA GLU A 89 -8.54 -1.53 -15.29
C GLU A 89 -7.06 -1.21 -15.11
N ARG A 90 -6.65 0.04 -15.38
CA ARG A 90 -5.26 0.49 -15.21
C ARG A 90 -4.76 0.24 -13.78
N TYR A 91 -5.53 0.65 -12.77
CA TYR A 91 -5.09 0.55 -11.38
C TYR A 91 -5.18 -0.88 -10.83
N GLN A 92 -6.19 -1.65 -11.22
CA GLN A 92 -6.25 -3.09 -10.89
C GLN A 92 -5.09 -3.87 -11.53
N ASN A 93 -4.70 -3.52 -12.75
CA ASN A 93 -3.51 -4.12 -13.38
C ASN A 93 -2.22 -3.78 -12.62
N GLU A 94 -2.11 -2.57 -12.07
CA GLU A 94 -0.97 -2.20 -11.22
C GLU A 94 -0.97 -2.96 -9.88
N VAL A 95 -2.14 -3.19 -9.27
CA VAL A 95 -2.29 -4.06 -8.09
C VAL A 95 -1.80 -5.48 -8.38
N ARG A 96 -2.28 -6.10 -9.47
CA ARG A 96 -1.84 -7.44 -9.91
C ARG A 96 -0.33 -7.46 -10.22
N ARG A 97 0.21 -6.39 -10.81
CA ARG A 97 1.64 -6.26 -11.07
C ARG A 97 2.45 -6.21 -9.77
N ILE A 98 1.97 -5.51 -8.74
CA ILE A 98 2.61 -5.48 -7.41
C ILE A 98 2.57 -6.87 -6.77
N HIS A 99 1.46 -7.60 -6.86
CA HIS A 99 1.40 -9.00 -6.44
C HIS A 99 2.44 -9.85 -7.18
N GLY A 100 2.59 -9.69 -8.50
CA GLY A 100 3.64 -10.38 -9.26
C GLY A 100 5.06 -10.05 -8.81
N VAL A 101 5.34 -8.81 -8.43
CA VAL A 101 6.64 -8.42 -7.84
C VAL A 101 6.86 -9.13 -6.51
N LEU A 102 5.85 -9.15 -5.63
CA LEU A 102 5.94 -9.84 -4.34
C LEU A 102 6.09 -11.35 -4.52
N GLU A 103 5.37 -11.95 -5.46
CA GLU A 103 5.44 -13.38 -5.78
C GLU A 103 6.86 -13.79 -6.19
N GLY A 104 7.49 -13.02 -7.09
CA GLY A 104 8.89 -13.24 -7.45
C GLY A 104 9.85 -12.98 -6.28
N TRP A 105 9.57 -11.99 -5.45
CA TRP A 105 10.40 -11.65 -4.29
C TRP A 105 10.39 -12.74 -3.21
N LEU A 106 9.22 -13.35 -2.98
CA LEU A 106 8.97 -14.41 -2.01
C LEU A 106 9.39 -15.80 -2.52
N GLN A 107 9.82 -15.94 -3.77
CA GLN A 107 10.25 -17.22 -4.33
C GLN A 107 11.37 -17.90 -3.51
N LYS A 108 12.26 -17.11 -2.90
CA LYS A 108 13.40 -17.60 -2.10
C LYS A 108 13.39 -17.09 -0.66
N ARG A 109 12.26 -16.56 -0.20
CA ARG A 109 12.15 -15.85 1.08
C ARG A 109 10.82 -16.09 1.74
N GLU A 110 10.84 -16.22 3.07
CA GLU A 110 9.61 -16.30 3.86
C GLU A 110 9.04 -14.92 4.21
N TRP A 111 9.92 -13.93 4.39
CA TRP A 111 9.61 -12.54 4.78
C TRP A 111 10.16 -11.54 3.75
N LEU A 112 9.63 -10.32 3.75
CA LEU A 112 10.06 -9.28 2.80
C LEU A 112 11.51 -8.83 3.02
N VAL A 113 12.02 -8.89 4.26
CA VAL A 113 13.40 -8.53 4.62
C VAL A 113 13.98 -9.54 5.60
N GLY A 114 15.14 -10.10 5.26
CA GLY A 114 15.86 -11.01 6.15
C GLY A 114 15.14 -12.34 6.35
N ASP A 115 15.30 -12.90 7.55
CA ASP A 115 14.82 -14.22 8.00
C ASP A 115 13.71 -14.12 9.06
N ARG A 116 13.22 -12.92 9.35
CA ARG A 116 12.18 -12.65 10.34
C ARG A 116 11.22 -11.57 9.85
N ILE A 117 10.03 -11.53 10.46
CA ILE A 117 9.09 -10.43 10.25
C ILE A 117 9.74 -9.07 10.56
N THR A 118 9.50 -8.10 9.69
CA THR A 118 9.97 -6.73 9.83
C THR A 118 8.83 -5.73 9.66
N TYR A 119 9.14 -4.45 9.89
CA TYR A 119 8.23 -3.36 9.57
C TYR A 119 7.77 -3.37 8.10
N ALA A 120 8.60 -3.84 7.17
CA ALA A 120 8.20 -3.97 5.77
C ALA A 120 6.98 -4.90 5.62
N ASP A 121 7.01 -6.08 6.25
CA ASP A 121 5.90 -7.03 6.18
C ASP A 121 4.61 -6.43 6.74
N LEU A 122 4.69 -5.80 7.91
CA LEU A 122 3.56 -5.12 8.56
C LEU A 122 2.98 -4.00 7.70
N ALA A 123 3.84 -3.21 7.05
CA ALA A 123 3.41 -2.10 6.19
C ALA A 123 2.72 -2.58 4.90
N PHE A 124 3.16 -3.71 4.32
CA PHE A 124 2.53 -4.26 3.13
C PHE A 124 1.20 -4.96 3.43
N ALA A 125 1.12 -5.65 4.57
CA ALA A 125 0.00 -6.53 4.88
C ALA A 125 -1.34 -5.78 4.94
N THR A 126 -1.36 -4.55 5.45
CA THR A 126 -2.58 -3.74 5.60
C THR A 126 -3.22 -3.33 4.28
N TRP A 127 -2.43 -3.07 3.24
CA TRP A 127 -2.95 -2.83 1.90
C TRP A 127 -3.26 -4.13 1.17
N ASN A 128 -2.48 -5.20 1.41
CA ASN A 128 -2.77 -6.52 0.85
C ASN A 128 -4.12 -7.07 1.32
N ASP A 129 -4.51 -6.82 2.57
CA ASP A 129 -5.83 -7.17 3.15
C ASP A 129 -7.03 -6.47 2.48
N ARG A 130 -6.76 -5.55 1.54
CA ARG A 130 -7.80 -4.83 0.78
C ARG A 130 -7.83 -5.20 -0.69
N SER A 131 -7.09 -6.24 -1.09
CA SER A 131 -6.93 -6.53 -2.50
C SER A 131 -8.24 -7.04 -3.08
N ASP A 132 -9.00 -7.84 -2.34
CA ASP A 132 -10.31 -8.35 -2.73
C ASP A 132 -11.29 -7.22 -3.10
N ALA A 133 -11.42 -6.21 -2.24
CA ALA A 133 -12.28 -5.05 -2.42
C ALA A 133 -11.83 -4.19 -3.60
N VAL A 134 -10.52 -4.02 -3.76
CA VAL A 134 -9.92 -3.22 -4.84
C VAL A 134 -10.04 -3.92 -6.20
N LEU A 135 -9.85 -5.23 -6.23
CA LEU A 135 -9.93 -6.08 -7.42
C LEU A 135 -11.38 -6.50 -7.74
N GLN A 136 -12.33 -6.22 -6.84
CA GLN A 136 -13.73 -6.67 -6.92
C GLN A 136 -13.87 -8.17 -7.17
N CYS A 137 -13.09 -8.95 -6.43
CA CYS A 137 -13.15 -10.41 -6.48
C CYS A 137 -13.60 -10.98 -5.14
N THR A 138 -13.88 -12.29 -5.11
CA THR A 138 -14.14 -12.98 -3.85
C THR A 138 -12.83 -13.11 -3.06
N PRO A 139 -12.89 -13.27 -1.72
CA PRO A 139 -11.69 -13.49 -0.90
C PRO A 139 -10.85 -14.68 -1.38
N GLU A 140 -11.47 -15.72 -1.93
CA GLU A 140 -10.78 -16.90 -2.46
C GLU A 140 -9.97 -16.58 -3.72
N ASP A 141 -10.41 -15.60 -4.52
CA ASP A 141 -9.75 -15.17 -5.76
C ASP A 141 -8.74 -14.02 -5.54
N GLU A 142 -8.63 -13.48 -4.32
CA GLU A 142 -7.83 -12.30 -3.97
C GLU A 142 -6.36 -12.38 -4.46
N PHE A 143 -5.75 -13.54 -4.26
CA PHE A 143 -4.36 -13.81 -4.64
C PHE A 143 -4.25 -14.89 -5.73
N LYS A 144 -5.30 -15.07 -6.53
CA LYS A 144 -5.31 -16.06 -7.62
C LYS A 144 -4.10 -15.86 -8.54
N GLY A 145 -3.30 -16.92 -8.67
CA GLY A 145 -2.05 -16.91 -9.45
C GLY A 145 -0.80 -16.45 -8.67
N PHE A 146 -0.92 -16.08 -7.40
CA PHE A 146 0.17 -15.63 -6.53
C PHE A 146 0.23 -16.42 -5.21
N PRO A 147 0.49 -17.75 -5.25
CA PRO A 147 0.39 -18.62 -4.09
C PRO A 147 1.38 -18.28 -2.96
N ARG A 148 2.55 -17.68 -3.27
CA ARG A 148 3.51 -17.29 -2.24
C ARG A 148 3.08 -16.01 -1.55
N VAL A 149 2.49 -15.08 -2.30
CA VAL A 149 1.84 -13.88 -1.73
C VAL A 149 0.70 -14.29 -0.81
N GLN A 150 -0.16 -15.23 -1.24
CA GLN A 150 -1.23 -15.77 -0.41
C GLN A 150 -0.68 -16.37 0.89
N ALA A 151 0.29 -17.28 0.80
CA ALA A 151 0.87 -17.91 1.99
C ALA A 151 1.54 -16.89 2.93
N TRP A 152 2.20 -15.86 2.38
CA TRP A 152 2.77 -14.76 3.19
C TRP A 152 1.68 -13.92 3.85
N HIS A 153 0.60 -13.61 3.14
CA HIS A 153 -0.54 -12.85 3.67
C HIS A 153 -1.24 -13.62 4.80
N GLU A 154 -1.53 -14.90 4.62
CA GLU A 154 -2.12 -15.78 5.65
C GLU A 154 -1.22 -15.88 6.90
N ARG A 155 0.11 -15.97 6.73
CA ARG A 155 1.07 -15.89 7.85
C ARG A 155 1.01 -14.56 8.59
N MET A 156 0.71 -13.46 7.90
CA MET A 156 0.59 -12.13 8.50
C MET A 156 -0.74 -11.94 9.24
N THR A 157 -1.85 -12.38 8.63
CA THR A 157 -3.21 -12.17 9.17
C THR A 157 -3.57 -13.16 10.27
N SER A 158 -2.93 -14.34 10.30
CA SER A 158 -3.10 -15.31 11.40
C SER A 158 -2.50 -14.88 12.73
N ARG A 159 -1.66 -13.83 12.75
CA ARG A 159 -0.92 -13.39 13.94
C ARG A 159 -1.84 -12.82 15.02
N PRO A 160 -1.58 -13.06 16.32
CA PRO A 160 -2.38 -12.48 17.41
C PRO A 160 -2.43 -10.95 17.38
N SER A 161 -1.31 -10.30 17.04
CA SER A 161 -1.24 -8.84 16.92
C SER A 161 -2.15 -8.29 15.82
N TRP A 162 -2.28 -9.03 14.71
CA TRP A 162 -3.16 -8.65 13.60
C TRP A 162 -4.63 -8.76 14.02
N LYS A 163 -5.01 -9.91 14.57
CA LYS A 163 -6.39 -10.16 15.05
C LYS A 163 -6.84 -9.09 16.03
N LYS A 164 -6.02 -8.79 17.05
CA LYS A 164 -6.30 -7.73 18.04
C LYS A 164 -6.45 -6.34 17.39
N ALA A 165 -5.61 -6.02 16.40
CA ALA A 165 -5.70 -4.75 15.68
C ALA A 165 -6.99 -4.66 14.85
N MET A 166 -7.38 -5.74 14.17
CA MET A 166 -8.62 -5.78 13.36
C MET A 166 -9.88 -5.76 14.22
N GLU A 167 -9.88 -6.40 15.39
CA GLU A 167 -10.96 -6.28 16.39
C GLU A 167 -11.11 -4.83 16.86
N THR A 168 -9.98 -4.17 17.18
CA THR A 168 -9.98 -2.75 17.58
C THR A 168 -10.51 -1.86 16.45
N ARG A 169 -10.08 -2.11 15.22
CA ARG A 169 -10.55 -1.40 14.03
C ARG A 169 -12.06 -1.57 13.85
N ALA A 170 -12.56 -2.80 13.93
CA ALA A 170 -13.99 -3.08 13.78
C ALA A 170 -14.83 -2.35 14.83
N ARG A 171 -14.41 -2.37 16.10
CA ARG A 171 -15.07 -1.63 17.18
C ARG A 171 -15.10 -0.11 16.90
N LEU A 172 -13.96 0.48 16.53
CA LEU A 172 -13.89 1.92 16.26
C LEU A 172 -14.74 2.35 15.06
N MET A 173 -14.85 1.49 14.04
CA MET A 173 -15.72 1.75 12.91
C MET A 173 -17.19 1.69 13.31
N ASP A 174 -17.57 0.71 14.14
CA ASP A 174 -18.95 0.58 14.61
C ASP A 174 -19.37 1.76 15.49
N GLU A 175 -18.50 2.18 16.43
CA GLU A 175 -18.69 3.36 17.29
C GLU A 175 -18.86 4.65 16.50
N GLN A 176 -18.19 4.78 15.35
CA GLN A 176 -18.30 5.92 14.44
C GLN A 176 -19.43 5.75 13.41
N GLY A 177 -20.15 4.64 13.44
CA GLY A 177 -21.20 4.33 12.47
C GLY A 177 -20.66 4.23 11.03
N LEU A 178 -19.49 3.64 10.83
CA LEU A 178 -18.84 3.48 9.53
C LEU A 178 -19.07 2.08 8.94
N ASP A 179 -19.15 2.00 7.62
CA ASP A 179 -19.13 0.78 6.82
C ASP A 179 -17.70 0.37 6.46
N TRP A 180 -17.48 -0.83 5.93
CA TRP A 180 -16.16 -1.44 5.69
C TRP A 180 -15.20 -0.58 4.84
N ASN A 181 -15.77 0.24 3.95
CA ASN A 181 -15.08 1.17 3.05
C ASN A 181 -14.78 2.55 3.69
N GLY A 182 -15.20 2.76 4.93
CA GLY A 182 -15.01 4.02 5.68
C GLY A 182 -16.10 5.07 5.48
N MET A 183 -17.13 4.80 4.65
CA MET A 183 -18.29 5.67 4.51
C MET A 183 -19.22 5.52 5.72
N PRO A 184 -19.93 6.57 6.16
CA PRO A 184 -20.96 6.42 7.18
C PRO A 184 -22.06 5.43 6.74
N LYS A 185 -22.53 4.60 7.67
CA LYS A 185 -23.61 3.64 7.45
C LYS A 185 -24.84 4.37 6.91
N GLY A 186 -25.44 3.80 5.87
CA GLY A 186 -26.60 4.38 5.20
C GLY A 186 -26.25 5.40 4.09
N ILE A 187 -24.99 5.84 3.99
CA ILE A 187 -24.51 6.67 2.87
C ILE A 187 -23.91 5.77 1.80
N LYS A 188 -24.42 5.90 0.57
CA LYS A 188 -24.05 5.03 -0.55
C LYS A 188 -23.11 5.69 -1.56
N THR A 189 -23.08 7.02 -1.60
CA THR A 189 -22.25 7.76 -2.55
C THR A 189 -21.40 8.83 -1.88
N MET A 190 -20.27 9.17 -2.50
CA MET A 190 -19.43 10.27 -2.01
C MET A 190 -20.16 11.62 -2.07
N ALA A 191 -21.03 11.81 -3.06
CA ALA A 191 -21.85 13.01 -3.20
C ALA A 191 -22.82 13.19 -2.00
N GLU A 192 -23.47 12.12 -1.56
CA GLU A 192 -24.30 12.13 -0.35
C GLU A 192 -23.48 12.48 0.90
N TYR A 193 -22.26 11.95 1.01
CA TYR A 193 -21.39 12.24 2.15
C TYR A 193 -20.90 13.69 2.17
N GLU A 194 -20.49 14.22 1.01
CA GLU A 194 -20.09 15.62 0.86
C GLU A 194 -21.24 16.58 1.16
N ALA A 195 -22.46 16.23 0.73
CA ALA A 195 -23.67 16.99 1.08
C ALA A 195 -23.93 16.98 2.58
N LYS A 196 -23.79 15.82 3.24
CA LYS A 196 -23.90 15.71 4.70
C LYS A 196 -22.86 16.57 5.42
N ILE A 197 -21.59 16.50 5.02
CA ILE A 197 -20.52 17.31 5.64
C ILE A 197 -20.82 18.80 5.48
N ARG A 198 -21.37 19.22 4.33
CA ARG A 198 -21.76 20.61 4.10
C ARG A 198 -22.89 21.03 5.05
N ALA A 199 -23.94 20.23 5.15
CA ALA A 199 -25.07 20.49 6.06
C ALA A 199 -24.62 20.55 7.52
N ASP A 200 -23.84 19.56 7.99
CA ASP A 200 -23.33 19.51 9.38
C ASP A 200 -22.44 20.74 9.69
N ARG A 201 -21.66 21.24 8.71
CA ARG A 201 -20.87 22.48 8.86
C ARG A 201 -21.74 23.72 8.94
N GLU A 202 -22.79 23.82 8.12
CA GLU A 202 -23.72 24.95 8.13
C GLU A 202 -24.49 25.01 9.45
N GLU A 203 -24.93 23.86 9.98
CA GLU A 203 -25.56 23.75 11.31
C GLU A 203 -24.60 24.16 12.44
N ALA A 204 -23.34 23.72 12.39
CA ALA A 204 -22.34 24.08 13.40
C ALA A 204 -21.99 25.59 13.41
N VAL A 205 -22.08 26.26 12.26
CA VAL A 205 -21.88 27.72 12.14
C VAL A 205 -23.13 28.49 12.60
N ALA A 206 -24.32 27.92 12.39
CA ALA A 206 -25.59 28.50 12.82
C ALA A 206 -25.88 28.30 14.33
N ALA A 207 -25.19 27.37 14.99
CA ALA A 207 -25.31 27.15 16.41
C ALA A 207 -24.83 28.39 17.21
N PRO A 208 -25.64 28.93 18.14
CA PRO A 208 -25.22 30.06 18.96
C PRO A 208 -23.98 29.68 19.77
N LYS A 209 -22.97 30.56 19.75
CA LYS A 209 -21.79 30.41 20.60
C LYS A 209 -22.20 30.73 22.04
N GLU A 210 -22.19 29.72 22.91
CA GLU A 210 -22.26 29.89 24.37
C GLU A 210 -21.03 30.63 24.91
#